data_AF-A0A1B8YFR3-F1
#
_entry.id   AF-A0A1B8YFR3-F1
#
_cell.length_a   1.000
_cell.length_b   1.000
_cell.length_c   1.000
_cell.angle_alpha   90.00
_cell.angle_beta   90.00
_cell.angle_gamma   90.00
#
_symmetry.space_group_name_H-M   'P 1'
#
loop_
_entity.id
_entity.type
_entity.pdbx_description
1 polymer ?
#
loop_
_entity_poly.entity_id
_entity_poly.type
_entity_poly.pdbx_seq_one_letter_code
_entity_poly.pdbx_strand_id
1 'polypeptide(L)'
;MVAHVHAELMMQYAQDAFKTDKPWLLWEMFIDDGTWEGICSHPSWYPDFKYRRKPEMITVGKVNFPKPVDCKLEVGDKYYIIFNSYMMAWGDCDEDYDNLESGRIHLTFKAAKQHENALIKISKGEF
;
A
#
# COMPACT_ATOMS: atom_id res chain seq x y z
N MET A 1 17.67 -11.24 -21.92
CA MET A 1 16.71 -11.93 -21.04
C MET A 1 15.86 -10.86 -20.39
N VAL A 2 14.54 -10.96 -20.51
CA VAL A 2 13.64 -10.08 -19.75
C VAL A 2 13.55 -10.68 -18.35
N ALA A 3 13.78 -9.86 -17.32
CA ALA A 3 13.60 -10.30 -15.94
C ALA A 3 12.12 -10.69 -15.70
N HIS A 4 11.86 -11.53 -14.70
CA HIS A 4 10.48 -11.86 -14.35
C HIS A 4 9.72 -10.58 -14.00
N VAL A 5 8.46 -10.46 -14.43
CA VAL A 5 7.64 -9.23 -14.24
C VAL A 5 7.53 -8.82 -12.76
N HIS A 6 7.58 -9.81 -11.86
CA HIS A 6 7.50 -9.63 -10.41
C HIS A 6 8.87 -9.66 -9.70
N ALA A 7 9.99 -9.51 -10.39
CA ALA A 7 11.32 -9.70 -9.80
C ALA A 7 11.58 -8.82 -8.56
N GLU A 8 11.14 -7.56 -8.58
CA GLU A 8 11.28 -6.66 -7.42
C GLU A 8 10.40 -7.08 -6.25
N LEU A 9 9.16 -7.52 -6.53
CA LEU A 9 8.25 -8.04 -5.51
C LEU A 9 8.76 -9.36 -4.91
N MET A 10 9.36 -10.23 -5.71
CA MET A 10 10.02 -11.46 -5.22
C MET A 10 11.17 -11.13 -4.26
N MET A 11 11.98 -10.11 -4.57
CA MET A 11 13.05 -9.64 -3.68
C MET A 11 12.47 -9.12 -2.36
N GLN A 12 11.42 -8.30 -2.41
CA GLN A 12 10.75 -7.78 -1.22
C GLN A 12 10.13 -8.91 -0.38
N TYR A 13 9.52 -9.91 -1.02
CA TYR A 13 8.95 -11.07 -0.36
C TYR A 13 10.02 -11.91 0.35
N ALA A 14 11.19 -12.09 -0.27
CA ALA A 14 12.32 -12.77 0.36
C ALA A 14 12.79 -12.01 1.63
N GLN A 15 12.80 -10.68 1.60
CA GLN A 15 13.10 -9.86 2.79
C GLN A 15 12.06 -10.04 3.91
N ASP A 16 10.78 -10.13 3.57
CA ASP A 16 9.72 -10.40 4.56
C ASP A 16 9.84 -11.82 5.16
N ALA A 17 10.25 -12.81 4.36
CA ALA A 17 10.47 -14.18 4.81
C ALA A 17 11.61 -14.30 5.85
N PHE A 18 12.54 -13.35 5.91
CA PHE A 18 13.52 -13.27 7.01
C PHE A 18 12.92 -12.77 8.33
N LYS A 19 11.79 -12.05 8.30
CA LYS A 19 11.19 -11.39 9.47
C LYS A 19 10.08 -12.24 10.11
N THR A 20 9.43 -13.12 9.35
CA THR A 20 8.30 -13.93 9.81
C THR A 20 8.25 -15.27 9.09
N ASP A 21 7.73 -16.30 9.77
CA ASP A 21 7.41 -17.61 9.23
C ASP A 21 6.19 -17.60 8.28
N LYS A 22 5.41 -16.51 8.29
CA LYS A 22 4.18 -16.35 7.48
C LYS A 22 4.20 -15.08 6.61
N PRO A 23 5.19 -14.91 5.73
CA PRO A 23 5.35 -13.68 4.94
C PRO A 23 4.15 -13.40 4.04
N TRP A 24 3.45 -14.42 3.54
CA TRP A 24 2.26 -14.26 2.70
C TRP A 24 1.12 -13.45 3.35
N LEU A 25 1.04 -13.43 4.69
CA LEU A 25 0.03 -12.63 5.40
C LEU A 25 0.23 -11.11 5.22
N LEU A 26 1.43 -10.69 4.82
CA LEU A 26 1.78 -9.30 4.52
C LEU A 26 1.47 -8.91 3.07
N TRP A 27 0.92 -9.82 2.26
CA TRP A 27 0.75 -9.62 0.82
C TRP A 27 -0.71 -9.76 0.40
N GLU A 28 -1.01 -9.14 -0.74
CA GLU A 28 -2.31 -9.17 -1.41
C GLU A 28 -2.13 -9.51 -2.89
N MET A 29 -3.16 -10.12 -3.46
CA MET A 29 -3.27 -10.42 -4.89
C MET A 29 -4.51 -9.73 -5.44
N PHE A 30 -4.41 -9.24 -6.67
CA PHE A 30 -5.55 -8.69 -7.39
C PHE A 30 -6.36 -9.82 -7.99
N ILE A 31 -7.65 -9.89 -7.65
CA ILE A 31 -8.56 -10.94 -8.12
C ILE A 31 -9.51 -10.39 -9.19
N ASP A 32 -10.19 -11.29 -9.89
CA ASP A 32 -11.00 -10.97 -11.08
C ASP A 32 -12.16 -10.00 -10.81
N ASP A 33 -12.62 -9.90 -9.55
CA ASP A 33 -13.66 -8.96 -9.15
C ASP A 33 -13.17 -7.50 -9.04
N GLY A 34 -11.88 -7.26 -9.31
CA GLY A 34 -11.25 -5.95 -9.27
C GLY A 34 -10.82 -5.50 -7.88
N THR A 35 -10.77 -6.41 -6.90
CA THR A 35 -10.34 -6.11 -5.53
C THR A 35 -8.99 -6.74 -5.20
N TRP A 36 -8.35 -6.19 -4.16
CA TRP A 36 -7.12 -6.73 -3.59
C TRP A 36 -7.49 -7.59 -2.39
N GLU A 37 -7.15 -8.87 -2.44
CA GLU A 37 -7.41 -9.82 -1.36
C GLU A 37 -6.12 -10.34 -0.74
N GLY A 38 -6.18 -10.61 0.57
CA GLY A 38 -5.05 -11.15 1.32
C GLY A 38 -4.70 -12.58 0.88
N ILE A 39 -3.41 -12.86 0.71
CA ILE A 39 -2.95 -14.19 0.30
C ILE A 39 -2.88 -15.11 1.53
N CYS A 40 -3.36 -16.35 1.39
CA CYS A 40 -3.35 -17.36 2.46
C CYS A 40 -2.22 -18.41 2.34
N SER A 41 -1.39 -18.31 1.31
CA SER A 41 -0.26 -19.22 1.03
C SER A 41 0.87 -18.49 0.28
N HIS A 42 2.01 -19.15 0.05
CA HIS A 42 3.11 -18.57 -0.70
C HIS A 42 2.68 -18.19 -2.14
N PRO A 43 2.95 -16.96 -2.61
CA PRO A 43 2.60 -16.56 -3.96
C PRO A 43 3.40 -17.40 -4.98
N SER A 44 2.69 -17.95 -5.96
CA SER A 44 3.31 -18.68 -7.08
C SER A 44 3.92 -17.75 -8.13
N TRP A 45 3.71 -16.44 -8.00
CA TRP A 45 4.22 -15.40 -8.89
C TRP A 45 3.83 -15.60 -10.36
N TYR A 46 2.58 -16.01 -10.63
CA TYR A 46 2.11 -16.10 -12.01
C TYR A 46 2.21 -14.74 -12.70
N PRO A 47 2.79 -14.64 -13.92
CA PRO A 47 2.98 -13.37 -14.61
C PRO A 47 1.68 -12.59 -14.84
N ASP A 48 0.57 -13.31 -15.02
CA ASP A 48 -0.74 -12.71 -15.32
C ASP A 48 -1.46 -12.15 -14.08
N PHE A 49 -1.00 -12.50 -12.87
CA PHE A 49 -1.57 -11.99 -11.63
C PHE A 49 -0.79 -10.78 -11.11
N LYS A 50 -1.51 -9.84 -10.51
CA LYS A 50 -0.91 -8.70 -9.83
C LYS A 50 -0.78 -9.01 -8.35
N TYR A 51 0.38 -8.67 -7.79
CA TYR A 51 0.68 -8.84 -6.38
C TYR A 51 1.11 -7.50 -5.80
N ARG A 52 0.86 -7.30 -4.51
CA ARG A 52 1.43 -6.17 -3.76
C ARG A 52 1.64 -6.53 -2.31
N ARG A 53 2.62 -5.88 -1.68
CA ARG A 53 2.76 -5.91 -0.22
C ARG A 53 1.72 -4.98 0.40
N LYS A 54 1.13 -5.38 1.53
CA LYS A 54 0.28 -4.51 2.35
C LYS A 54 1.10 -3.32 2.85
N PRO A 55 0.47 -2.15 3.03
CA PRO A 55 1.14 -1.03 3.68
C PRO A 55 1.69 -1.46 5.05
N GLU A 56 2.92 -1.05 5.35
CA GLU A 56 3.48 -1.18 6.68
C GLU A 56 2.64 -0.38 7.70
N MET A 57 2.63 -0.74 8.97
CA MET A 57 1.90 0.04 9.99
C MET A 57 2.86 0.96 10.74
N ILE A 58 2.51 2.23 10.87
CA ILE A 58 3.18 3.20 11.74
C ILE A 58 2.45 3.24 13.08
N THR A 59 3.21 3.23 14.16
CA THR A 59 2.71 3.36 15.53
C THR A 59 3.21 4.66 16.15
N VAL A 60 2.28 5.49 16.63
CA VAL A 60 2.56 6.69 17.43
C VAL A 60 1.79 6.54 18.74
N GLY A 61 2.52 6.31 19.85
CA GLY A 61 1.91 5.94 21.13
C GLY A 61 1.10 4.64 21.00
N LYS A 62 -0.22 4.74 21.15
CA LYS A 62 -1.22 3.68 21.04
C LYS A 62 -2.00 3.74 19.72
N VAL A 63 -1.77 4.76 18.90
CA VAL A 63 -2.43 4.93 17.60
C VAL A 63 -1.60 4.23 16.53
N ASN A 64 -2.27 3.40 15.73
CA ASN A 64 -1.68 2.68 14.61
C ASN A 64 -2.38 3.10 13.31
N PHE A 65 -1.61 3.34 12.27
CA PHE A 65 -2.15 3.65 10.94
C PHE A 65 -1.24 3.11 9.83
N PRO A 66 -1.79 2.83 8.64
CA PRO A 66 -0.99 2.41 7.50
C PRO A 66 0.02 3.49 7.09
N LYS A 67 1.24 3.08 6.76
CA LYS A 67 2.27 3.91 6.14
C LYS A 67 1.73 4.38 4.78
N PRO A 68 1.79 5.69 4.49
CA PRO A 68 1.48 6.20 3.16
C PRO A 68 2.40 5.60 2.09
N VAL A 69 1.98 5.69 0.83
CA VAL A 69 2.86 5.38 -0.30
C VAL A 69 4.05 6.35 -0.26
N ASP A 70 5.26 5.82 -0.41
CA ASP A 70 6.52 6.57 -0.41
C ASP A 70 7.34 6.39 -1.70
N CYS A 71 6.73 5.77 -2.71
CA CYS A 71 7.31 5.59 -4.04
C CYS A 71 6.38 6.09 -5.15
N LYS A 72 6.95 6.36 -6.32
CA LYS A 72 6.19 6.74 -7.51
C LYS A 72 5.24 5.59 -7.94
N LEU A 73 4.00 5.93 -8.25
CA LEU A 73 3.00 5.02 -8.82
C LEU A 73 3.09 4.99 -10.36
N GLU A 74 2.48 3.98 -10.97
CA GLU A 74 2.38 3.89 -12.43
C GLU A 74 1.21 4.75 -12.95
N VAL A 75 1.33 5.28 -14.17
CA VAL A 75 0.25 6.05 -14.80
C VAL A 75 -1.01 5.21 -14.90
N GLY A 76 -2.11 5.74 -14.36
CA GLY A 76 -3.41 5.06 -14.27
C GLY A 76 -3.66 4.32 -12.95
N ASP A 77 -2.66 4.18 -12.08
CA ASP A 77 -2.86 3.58 -10.76
C ASP A 77 -3.83 4.40 -9.93
N LYS A 78 -4.78 3.71 -9.30
CA LYS A 78 -5.81 4.34 -8.46
C LYS A 78 -5.31 4.52 -7.05
N TYR A 79 -5.48 5.71 -6.52
CA TYR A 79 -5.10 6.05 -5.15
C TYR A 79 -6.12 6.93 -4.45
N TYR A 80 -6.00 7.03 -3.13
CA TYR A 80 -6.87 7.80 -2.24
C TYR A 80 -6.02 8.77 -1.41
N ILE A 81 -6.54 9.97 -1.16
CA ILE A 81 -5.84 11.01 -0.41
C ILE A 81 -6.53 11.21 0.94
N ILE A 82 -5.77 11.34 2.03
CA ILE A 82 -6.35 11.67 3.34
C ILE A 82 -7.00 13.06 3.38
N PHE A 83 -8.05 13.23 4.19
CA PHE A 83 -8.89 14.43 4.25
C PHE A 83 -9.57 14.79 2.92
N ASN A 84 -9.60 13.85 1.98
CA ASN A 84 -10.32 13.94 0.73
C ASN A 84 -11.07 12.62 0.51
N SER A 85 -12.34 12.67 0.11
CA SER A 85 -13.15 11.46 -0.08
C SER A 85 -13.01 10.85 -1.49
N TYR A 86 -12.29 11.50 -2.40
CA TYR A 86 -12.22 11.09 -3.80
C TYR A 86 -11.06 10.13 -4.07
N MET A 87 -11.34 9.16 -4.96
CA MET A 87 -10.34 8.34 -5.62
C MET A 87 -9.76 9.13 -6.79
N MET A 88 -8.44 9.12 -6.94
CA MET A 88 -7.72 9.71 -8.06
C MET A 88 -7.00 8.61 -8.84
N ALA A 89 -6.62 8.92 -10.07
CA ALA A 89 -5.73 8.10 -10.88
C ALA A 89 -4.43 8.87 -11.10
N TRP A 90 -3.30 8.20 -10.92
CA TRP A 90 -1.98 8.79 -11.12
C TRP A 90 -1.81 9.23 -12.57
N GLY A 91 -1.63 10.53 -12.78
CA GLY A 91 -1.45 11.17 -14.07
C GLY A 91 -0.01 11.58 -14.37
N ASP A 92 0.91 11.37 -13.43
CA ASP A 92 2.30 11.86 -13.48
C ASP A 92 2.37 13.40 -13.55
N CYS A 93 1.46 14.09 -12.86
CA CYS A 93 1.40 15.55 -12.79
C CYS A 93 1.92 16.10 -11.45
N ASP A 94 2.20 17.40 -11.38
CA ASP A 94 2.73 18.05 -10.16
C ASP A 94 1.87 17.78 -8.91
N GLU A 95 0.54 17.75 -9.05
CA GLU A 95 -0.38 17.46 -7.95
C GLU A 95 -0.19 16.04 -7.38
N ASP A 96 0.13 15.05 -8.23
CA ASP A 96 0.41 13.69 -7.79
C ASP A 96 1.67 13.66 -6.91
N TYR A 97 2.72 14.38 -7.32
CA TYR A 97 3.98 14.49 -6.58
C TYR A 97 3.80 15.25 -5.26
N ASP A 98 3.07 16.36 -5.25
CA ASP A 98 2.76 17.11 -4.03
C ASP A 98 2.04 16.24 -2.99
N ASN A 99 1.08 15.40 -3.45
CA ASN A 99 0.36 14.47 -2.57
C ASN A 99 1.26 13.31 -2.09
N LEU A 100 2.18 12.84 -2.92
CA LEU A 100 3.14 11.80 -2.58
C LEU A 100 4.14 12.30 -1.52
N GLU A 101 4.78 13.44 -1.78
CA GLU A 101 5.79 14.04 -0.89
C GLU A 101 5.20 14.44 0.47
N SER A 102 3.93 14.85 0.50
CA SER A 102 3.22 15.15 1.74
C SER A 102 2.75 13.92 2.53
N GLY A 103 2.99 12.70 2.02
CA GLY A 103 2.65 11.45 2.70
C GLY A 103 1.13 11.24 2.84
N ARG A 104 0.34 11.70 1.86
CA ARG A 104 -1.12 11.69 1.94
C ARG A 104 -1.77 10.55 1.16
N ILE A 105 -1.01 9.86 0.33
CA ILE A 105 -1.49 8.86 -0.63
C ILE A 105 -1.60 7.47 0.01
N HIS A 106 -2.72 6.79 -0.25
CA HIS A 106 -2.99 5.40 0.12
C HIS A 106 -3.62 4.62 -1.03
N LEU A 107 -3.23 3.36 -1.22
CA LEU A 107 -3.78 2.50 -2.27
C LEU A 107 -5.17 1.92 -1.97
N THR A 108 -5.71 2.19 -0.77
CA THR A 108 -7.07 1.79 -0.39
C THR A 108 -7.77 2.89 0.40
N PHE A 109 -9.07 3.04 0.18
CA PHE A 109 -9.90 3.96 0.94
C PHE A 109 -9.85 3.70 2.46
N LYS A 110 -9.85 2.41 2.85
CA LYS A 110 -9.76 2.01 4.25
C LYS A 110 -8.46 2.49 4.89
N ALA A 111 -7.33 2.37 4.19
CA ALA A 111 -6.04 2.83 4.70
C ALA A 111 -5.98 4.36 4.83
N ALA A 112 -6.47 5.08 3.81
CA ALA A 112 -6.61 6.53 3.88
C ALA A 112 -7.44 6.97 5.10
N LYS A 113 -8.60 6.33 5.33
CA LYS A 113 -9.47 6.67 6.45
C LYS A 113 -8.86 6.33 7.81
N GLN A 114 -8.12 5.22 7.90
CA GLN A 114 -7.37 4.88 9.12
C GLN A 114 -6.29 5.92 9.44
N HIS A 115 -5.55 6.37 8.44
CA HIS A 115 -4.54 7.43 8.61
C HIS A 115 -5.18 8.77 9.00
N GLU A 116 -6.27 9.17 8.35
CA GLU A 116 -7.02 10.38 8.69
C GLU A 116 -7.50 10.36 10.15
N ASN A 117 -8.12 9.25 10.58
CA ASN A 117 -8.59 9.09 11.95
C ASN A 117 -7.43 9.11 12.96
N ALA A 118 -6.27 8.56 12.59
CA ALA A 118 -5.07 8.60 13.42
C ALA A 118 -4.58 10.03 13.63
N LEU A 119 -4.49 10.84 12.57
CA LEU A 119 -4.09 12.25 12.67
C LEU A 119 -5.07 13.07 13.52
N ILE A 120 -6.37 12.80 13.43
CA ILE A 120 -7.39 13.44 14.28
C ILE A 120 -7.20 13.10 15.77
N LYS A 121 -6.84 11.86 16.10
CA LYS A 121 -6.55 11.47 17.48
C LYS A 121 -5.25 12.10 17.98
N ILE A 122 -4.22 12.07 17.14
CA ILE A 122 -2.91 12.65 17.45
C ILE A 122 -3.04 14.15 17.73
N SER A 123 -3.79 14.88 16.90
CA SER A 123 -4.01 16.32 17.10
C SER A 123 -4.79 16.67 18.37
N LYS A 124 -5.54 15.72 18.93
CA LYS A 124 -6.26 15.84 20.21
C LYS A 124 -5.44 15.38 21.43
N GLY A 125 -4.24 14.85 21.24
CA GLY A 125 -3.45 14.27 22.34
C GLY A 125 -3.90 12.86 22.75
N GLU A 126 -4.68 12.16 21.93
CA GLU A 126 -5.22 10.82 22.19
C GLU A 126 -4.33 9.72 21.58
N PHE A 127 -3.03 9.70 21.90
CA PHE A 127 -2.06 8.75 21.36
C PHE A 127 -1.12 8.19 22.43
#